data_AF-A0A0F9L7G3-F1
#
_entry.id   AF-A0A0F9L7G3-F1
#
_cell.length_a   1.000
_cell.length_b   1.000
_cell.length_c   1.000
_cell.angle_alpha   90.00
_cell.angle_beta   90.00
_cell.angle_gamma   90.00
#
_symmetry.space_group_name_H-M   'P 1'
#
loop_
_entity.id
_entity.type
_entity.pdbx_description
1 polymer ?
#
loop_
_entity_poly.entity_id
_entity_poly.type
_entity_poly.pdbx_seq_one_letter_code
_entity_poly.pdbx_strand_id
1 'polypeptide(L)'
;MKVLQDIWIMHKSGIVIFHRPFIESVSPQLFGAMMSALNTFAEQLSEGGLTNFELDNKRITTFKKHNLIFISYSSKKFNQKKVNRELEKISNKFFKLYSKEVQEYRGQIGVFSKFIDKIKDSLEEYKEVN
;
A
#
# COMPACT_ATOMS: atom_id res chain seq x y z
N MET A 1 10.57 8.22 7.66
CA MET A 1 10.34 9.63 7.25
C MET A 1 8.89 9.73 6.85
N LYS A 2 8.14 10.68 7.39
CA LYS A 2 6.68 10.76 7.20
C LYS A 2 6.33 11.30 5.82
N VAL A 3 6.08 10.40 4.85
CA VAL A 3 5.78 10.73 3.45
C VAL A 3 4.59 9.98 2.85
N LEU A 4 4.08 8.99 3.58
CA LEU A 4 2.95 8.18 3.16
C LEU A 4 1.71 8.75 3.84
N GLN A 5 0.76 9.20 3.04
CA GLN A 5 -0.55 9.63 3.53
C GLN A 5 -1.35 8.37 3.87
N ASP A 6 -1.64 7.59 2.84
CA ASP A 6 -2.34 6.31 2.98
C ASP A 6 -1.41 5.15 2.66
N ILE A 7 -1.76 3.98 3.19
CA ILE A 7 -1.10 2.73 2.85
C ILE A 7 -2.10 1.59 2.73
N TRP A 8 -1.92 0.75 1.71
CA TRP A 8 -2.56 -0.54 1.56
C TRP A 8 -1.51 -1.61 1.35
N ILE A 9 -1.78 -2.79 1.89
CA ILE A 9 -1.07 -4.02 1.56
C ILE A 9 -2.14 -4.97 1.05
N MET A 10 -1.98 -5.40 -0.19
CA MET A 10 -2.89 -6.35 -0.82
C MET A 10 -2.12 -7.55 -1.34
N HIS A 11 -2.78 -8.70 -1.31
CA HIS A 11 -2.34 -9.85 -2.08
C HIS A 11 -2.58 -9.58 -3.57
N LYS A 12 -1.74 -10.16 -4.45
CA LYS A 12 -1.87 -10.03 -5.92
C LYS A 12 -3.25 -10.45 -6.47
N SER A 13 -4.05 -11.19 -5.71
CA SER A 13 -5.42 -11.57 -6.06
C SER A 13 -6.48 -10.48 -5.82
N GLY A 14 -6.11 -9.30 -5.30
CA GLY A 14 -7.06 -8.23 -4.98
C GLY A 14 -7.46 -8.13 -3.51
N ILE A 15 -7.10 -9.12 -2.68
CA ILE A 15 -7.50 -9.14 -1.27
C ILE A 15 -6.64 -8.13 -0.49
N VAL A 16 -7.28 -7.12 0.10
CA VAL A 16 -6.63 -6.18 1.02
C VAL A 16 -6.46 -6.84 2.38
N ILE A 17 -5.23 -6.94 2.86
CA ILE A 17 -4.89 -7.56 4.15
C ILE A 17 -4.57 -6.52 5.23
N PHE A 18 -4.14 -5.32 4.81
CA PHE A 18 -3.92 -4.20 5.70
C PHE A 18 -4.22 -2.90 4.96
N HIS A 19 -4.81 -1.93 5.65
CA HIS A 19 -4.92 -0.58 5.14
C HIS A 19 -4.92 0.43 6.28
N ARG A 20 -4.46 1.64 5.99
CA ARG A 20 -4.66 2.81 6.84
C ARG A 20 -5.01 4.02 5.97
N PRO A 21 -6.26 4.53 6.08
CA PRO A 21 -6.68 5.73 5.36
C PRO A 21 -6.13 7.01 6.01
N PHE A 22 -6.02 8.11 5.26
CA PHE A 22 -5.49 9.43 5.68
C PHE A 22 -6.54 10.53 5.75
N ILE A 23 -7.42 10.67 4.76
CA ILE A 23 -8.50 11.70 4.81
C ILE A 23 -9.80 11.13 4.25
N GLU A 24 -9.75 10.42 3.12
CA GLU A 24 -10.93 9.87 2.45
C GLU A 24 -10.91 8.33 2.47
N SER A 25 -12.01 7.72 2.93
CA SER A 25 -12.14 6.26 2.97
C SER A 25 -12.81 5.73 1.70
N VAL A 26 -12.01 5.40 0.68
CA VAL A 26 -12.45 4.36 -0.27
C VAL A 26 -12.53 3.06 0.50
N SER A 27 -13.63 2.31 0.38
CA SER A 27 -13.73 1.01 1.07
C SER A 27 -12.56 0.11 0.64
N PRO A 28 -11.94 -0.65 1.55
CA PRO A 28 -10.81 -1.53 1.20
C PRO A 28 -11.16 -2.49 0.07
N GLN A 29 -12.41 -2.96 0.02
CA GLN A 29 -12.92 -3.85 -1.01
C GLN A 29 -12.94 -3.17 -2.38
N LEU A 30 -13.49 -1.95 -2.46
CA LEU A 30 -13.54 -1.20 -3.72
C LEU A 30 -12.13 -0.85 -4.21
N PHE A 31 -11.25 -0.40 -3.31
CA PHE A 31 -9.87 -0.09 -3.65
C PHE A 31 -9.11 -1.33 -4.13
N GLY A 32 -9.22 -2.45 -3.40
CA GLY A 32 -8.57 -3.71 -3.77
C GLY A 32 -9.03 -4.24 -5.13
N ALA A 33 -10.33 -4.20 -5.40
CA ALA A 33 -10.90 -4.62 -6.69
C ALA A 33 -10.37 -3.75 -7.85
N MET A 34 -10.40 -2.43 -7.69
CA MET A 34 -9.90 -1.49 -8.69
C MET A 34 -8.41 -1.70 -8.96
N MET A 35 -7.58 -1.75 -7.91
CA MET A 35 -6.13 -1.92 -8.05
C MET A 35 -5.77 -3.27 -8.66
N SER A 36 -6.52 -4.34 -8.35
CA SER A 36 -6.34 -5.63 -9.00
C SER A 36 -6.60 -5.54 -10.49
N ALA A 37 -7.74 -4.96 -10.90
CA ALA A 37 -8.10 -4.81 -12.31
C ALA A 37 -7.06 -3.96 -13.08
N LEU A 38 -6.65 -2.82 -12.51
CA LEU A 38 -5.64 -1.95 -13.10
C LEU A 38 -4.29 -2.65 -13.24
N ASN A 39 -3.86 -3.38 -12.21
CA ASN A 39 -2.60 -4.10 -12.26
C ASN A 39 -2.63 -5.26 -13.27
N THR A 40 -3.73 -6.02 -13.33
CA THR A 40 -3.92 -7.08 -14.33
C THR A 40 -3.91 -6.51 -15.75
N PHE A 41 -4.58 -5.39 -15.99
CA PHE A 41 -4.54 -4.69 -17.27
C PHE A 41 -3.11 -4.26 -17.63
N ALA A 42 -2.39 -3.64 -16.70
CA ALA A 42 -1.01 -3.22 -16.92
C ALA A 42 -0.07 -4.39 -17.21
N GLU A 43 -0.28 -5.55 -16.57
CA GLU A 43 0.49 -6.78 -16.83
C GLU A 43 0.27 -7.36 -18.22
N GLN A 44 -0.87 -7.08 -18.87
CA GLN A 44 -1.09 -7.43 -20.28
C GLN A 44 -0.31 -6.51 -21.24
N LEU A 45 0.02 -5.29 -20.81
CA LEU A 45 0.73 -4.30 -21.62
C LEU A 45 2.25 -4.32 -21.42
N SER A 46 2.71 -4.74 -20.24
CA SER A 46 4.14 -4.69 -19.87
C SER A 46 4.49 -5.71 -18.78
N GLU A 47 5.61 -6.40 -18.98
CA GLU A 47 6.22 -7.30 -17.99
C GLU A 47 6.65 -6.49 -16.75
N GLY A 48 5.77 -6.42 -15.75
CA GLY A 48 6.01 -5.66 -14.52
C GLY A 48 4.75 -4.99 -13.96
N GLY A 49 3.72 -4.80 -14.78
CA GLY A 49 2.44 -4.24 -14.37
C GLY A 49 2.52 -2.78 -13.91
N LEU A 50 1.59 -2.39 -13.04
CA LEU A 50 1.48 -0.99 -12.60
C LEU A 50 2.57 -0.66 -11.57
N THR A 51 3.33 0.41 -11.81
CA THR A 51 4.35 0.94 -10.87
C THR A 51 3.90 2.23 -10.19
N ASN A 52 3.26 3.15 -10.93
CA ASN A 52 2.62 4.34 -10.39
C ASN A 52 1.41 4.70 -11.23
N PHE A 53 0.47 5.38 -10.59
CA PHE A 53 -0.65 6.05 -11.24
C PHE A 53 -0.86 7.41 -10.59
N GLU A 54 -1.03 8.45 -11.39
CA GLU A 54 -1.18 9.82 -10.90
C GLU A 54 -2.62 10.31 -11.08
N LEU A 55 -3.15 10.92 -10.03
CA LEU A 55 -4.33 11.78 -10.06
C LEU A 55 -3.84 13.23 -9.96
N ASP A 56 -4.75 14.21 -10.01
CA ASP A 56 -4.41 15.64 -10.02
C ASP A 56 -3.37 16.03 -8.95
N ASN A 57 -3.73 15.92 -7.66
CA ASN A 57 -2.85 16.23 -6.53
C ASN A 57 -2.31 15.00 -5.78
N LYS A 58 -2.63 13.77 -6.22
CA LYS A 58 -2.23 12.51 -5.55
C LYS A 58 -1.35 11.66 -6.47
N ARG A 59 -0.27 11.09 -5.92
CA ARG A 59 0.50 10.03 -6.57
C ARG A 59 0.25 8.71 -5.84
N ILE A 60 -0.21 7.71 -6.58
CA ILE A 60 -0.25 6.32 -6.14
C ILE A 60 1.07 5.67 -6.56
N THR A 61 1.80 5.15 -5.59
CA THR A 61 3.02 4.37 -5.84
C THR A 61 2.78 2.95 -5.38
N THR A 62 3.14 1.99 -6.25
CA THR A 62 3.10 0.57 -5.94
C THR A 62 4.51 0.02 -5.78
N PHE A 63 4.67 -0.89 -4.84
CA PHE A 63 5.89 -1.64 -4.60
C PHE A 63 5.54 -3.12 -4.46
N LYS A 64 5.95 -3.92 -5.43
CA LYS A 64 5.66 -5.36 -5.46
C LYS A 64 6.78 -6.11 -4.73
N LYS A 65 6.40 -6.99 -3.80
CA LYS A 65 7.35 -7.88 -3.12
C LYS A 65 6.68 -9.21 -2.79
N HIS A 66 7.24 -10.28 -3.37
CA HIS A 66 6.67 -11.63 -3.29
C HIS A 66 5.23 -11.62 -3.86
N ASN A 67 4.25 -12.16 -3.13
CA ASN A 67 2.85 -12.17 -3.55
C ASN A 67 2.05 -10.94 -3.07
N LEU A 68 2.72 -9.94 -2.49
CA LEU A 68 2.08 -8.74 -1.96
C LEU A 68 2.43 -7.50 -2.78
N ILE A 69 1.46 -6.59 -2.85
CA ILE A 69 1.59 -5.26 -3.44
C ILE A 69 1.39 -4.27 -2.31
N PHE A 70 2.42 -3.46 -2.05
CA PHE A 70 2.40 -2.35 -1.10
C PHE A 70 2.07 -1.09 -1.88
N ILE A 71 1.02 -0.40 -1.48
CA ILE A 71 0.49 0.74 -2.22
C ILE A 71 0.41 1.92 -1.27
N SER A 72 0.83 3.10 -1.72
CA SER A 72 0.68 4.32 -0.94
C SER A 72 0.16 5.48 -1.76
N TYR A 73 -0.66 6.33 -1.13
CA TYR A 73 -0.81 7.71 -1.57
C TYR A 73 0.29 8.57 -0.95
N SER A 74 0.81 9.48 -1.75
CA SER A 74 1.75 10.50 -1.32
C SER A 74 1.49 11.82 -2.04
N SER A 75 1.78 12.93 -1.37
CA SER A 75 1.80 14.24 -2.00
C SER A 75 2.88 14.28 -3.07
N LYS A 76 2.57 14.87 -4.24
CA LYS A 76 3.52 15.05 -5.35
C LYS A 76 4.79 15.84 -4.98
N LYS A 77 4.79 16.55 -3.84
CA LYS A 77 5.98 17.22 -3.28
C LYS A 77 7.11 16.23 -2.92
N PHE A 78 6.78 14.97 -2.64
CA PHE A 78 7.75 13.93 -2.39
C PHE A 78 8.14 13.24 -3.71
N ASN A 79 9.45 13.12 -3.94
CA ASN A 79 9.91 12.38 -5.11
C ASN A 79 9.63 10.86 -4.94
N GLN A 80 9.38 10.19 -6.06
CA GLN A 80 9.01 8.78 -6.07
C GLN A 80 10.09 7.88 -5.45
N LYS A 81 11.38 8.20 -5.64
CA LYS A 81 12.49 7.43 -5.07
C LYS A 81 12.44 7.39 -3.53
N LYS A 82 12.03 8.49 -2.89
CA LYS A 82 11.83 8.54 -1.43
C LYS A 82 10.65 7.68 -0.99
N VAL A 83 9.53 7.76 -1.71
CA VAL A 83 8.33 6.95 -1.43
C VAL A 83 8.64 5.45 -1.55
N ASN A 84 9.31 5.05 -2.64
CA ASN A 84 9.75 3.66 -2.86
C ASN A 84 10.64 3.14 -1.73
N ARG A 85 11.60 3.94 -1.25
CA ARG A 85 12.46 3.55 -0.13
C ARG A 85 11.69 3.32 1.17
N GLU A 86 10.67 4.13 1.43
CA GLU A 86 9.81 3.94 2.60
C GLU A 86 8.90 2.72 2.44
N LEU A 87 8.33 2.49 1.26
CA LEU A 87 7.56 1.26 0.97
C LEU A 87 8.43 0.00 1.09
N GLU A 88 9.67 0.03 0.62
CA GLU A 88 10.62 -1.07 0.76
C GLU A 88 10.91 -1.37 2.24
N LYS A 89 11.19 -0.33 3.05
CA LYS A 89 11.37 -0.48 4.51
C LYS A 89 10.15 -1.09 5.18
N ILE A 90 8.95 -0.62 4.83
CA ILE A 90 7.70 -1.15 5.35
C ILE A 90 7.52 -2.60 4.93
N SER A 91 7.79 -2.95 3.67
CA SER A 91 7.68 -4.32 3.17
C SER A 91 8.61 -5.27 3.94
N ASN A 92 9.86 -4.87 4.17
CA ASN A 92 10.83 -5.64 4.94
C ASN A 92 10.34 -5.84 6.38
N LYS A 93 9.81 -4.79 7.00
CA LYS A 93 9.27 -4.86 8.36
C LYS A 93 8.02 -5.75 8.43
N PHE A 94 7.14 -5.68 7.43
CA PHE A 94 5.93 -6.50 7.36
C PHE A 94 6.29 -7.99 7.28
N PHE A 95 7.14 -8.37 6.32
CA PHE A 95 7.57 -9.76 6.17
C PHE A 95 8.40 -10.26 7.36
N LYS A 96 9.17 -9.39 8.03
CA LYS A 96 9.87 -9.79 9.26
C LYS A 96 8.92 -10.16 10.39
N LEU A 97 7.78 -9.48 10.49
CA LEU A 97 6.81 -9.68 11.57
C LEU A 97 5.78 -10.76 11.25
N TYR A 98 5.43 -10.93 9.97
CA TYR A 98 4.23 -11.66 9.57
C TYR A 98 4.46 -12.66 8.43
N SER A 99 5.71 -13.07 8.15
CA SER A 99 5.99 -14.00 7.04
C SER A 99 5.18 -15.28 7.10
N LYS A 100 5.01 -15.85 8.31
CA LYS A 100 4.24 -17.08 8.53
C LYS A 100 2.75 -16.84 8.30
N GLU A 101 2.20 -15.79 8.89
CA GLU A 101 0.79 -15.41 8.78
C GLU A 101 0.40 -15.09 7.34
N VAL A 102 1.32 -14.52 6.55
CA VAL A 102 1.11 -14.26 5.12
C VAL A 102 1.05 -15.56 4.33
N GLN A 103 1.90 -16.55 4.64
CA GLN A 103 1.87 -17.85 3.96
C GLN A 103 0.63 -18.68 4.31
N GLU A 104 0.18 -18.58 5.57
CA GLU A 104 -0.98 -19.29 6.09
C GLU A 104 -2.28 -18.49 5.92
N TYR A 105 -2.23 -17.32 5.28
CA TYR A 105 -3.36 -16.39 5.24
C TYR A 105 -4.56 -16.99 4.50
N ARG A 106 -5.64 -17.26 5.23
CA ARG A 106 -6.93 -17.74 4.69
C ARG A 106 -8.05 -16.69 4.75
N GLY A 107 -7.71 -15.40 4.71
CA GLY A 107 -8.72 -14.33 4.69
C GLY A 107 -9.18 -13.82 6.07
N GLN A 108 -8.43 -14.10 7.15
CA GLN A 108 -8.80 -13.62 8.49
C GLN A 108 -8.52 -12.11 8.62
N ILE A 109 -9.60 -11.33 8.72
CA ILE A 109 -9.53 -9.88 8.91
C ILE A 109 -8.94 -9.59 10.32
N GLY A 110 -7.94 -8.72 10.38
CA GLY A 110 -7.46 -8.13 11.66
C GLY A 110 -6.12 -8.65 12.19
N VAL A 111 -5.56 -9.73 11.64
CA VAL A 111 -4.23 -10.27 12.02
C VAL A 111 -3.14 -9.20 11.93
N PHE A 112 -3.25 -8.30 10.96
CA PHE A 112 -2.26 -7.27 10.69
C PHE A 112 -2.60 -5.90 11.28
N SER A 113 -3.68 -5.77 12.06
CA SER A 113 -4.17 -4.48 12.59
C SER A 113 -3.11 -3.70 13.38
N LYS A 114 -2.34 -4.39 14.23
CA LYS A 114 -1.25 -3.81 15.03
C LYS A 114 -0.02 -3.39 14.23
N PHE A 115 0.01 -3.66 12.91
CA PHE A 115 1.12 -3.23 12.08
C PHE A 115 1.22 -1.71 11.98
N ILE A 116 0.10 -0.99 12.16
CA ILE A 116 0.08 0.47 12.13
C ILE A 116 1.07 1.08 13.13
N ASP A 117 1.16 0.53 14.33
CA ASP A 117 2.06 0.99 15.39
C ASP A 117 3.54 0.80 15.03
N LYS A 118 3.83 -0.10 14.10
CA LYS A 118 5.19 -0.43 13.67
C LYS A 118 5.69 0.46 12.54
N ILE A 119 4.81 1.23 11.91
CA ILE A 119 5.13 2.06 10.73
C ILE A 119 4.85 3.56 10.91
N LYS A 120 4.52 4.01 12.13
CA LYS A 120 4.21 5.42 12.45
C LYS A 120 5.26 6.42 11.92
N ASP A 121 6.54 6.07 11.93
CA ASP A 121 7.63 6.93 11.45
C ASP A 121 7.64 7.18 9.93
N SER A 122 6.87 6.40 9.17
CA SER A 122 6.71 6.53 7.73
C SER A 122 5.41 7.22 7.32
N LEU A 123 4.46 7.37 8.26
CA LEU A 123 3.13 7.90 7.99
C LEU A 123 3.03 9.39 8.32
N GLU A 124 2.46 10.16 7.39
CA GLU A 124 2.04 11.53 7.71
C GLU A 124 0.97 11.50 8.81
N GLU A 125 1.04 12.48 9.71
CA GLU A 125 0.02 12.70 10.71
C GLU A 125 -1.19 13.37 10.06
N TYR A 126 -2.39 13.03 10.56
CA TYR A 126 -3.59 13.75 10.16
C TYR A 126 -3.37 15.24 10.41
N LYS A 127 -3.39 16.04 9.35
CA LYS A 127 -3.56 17.47 9.52
C LYS A 127 -5.06 17.70 9.62
N GLU A 128 -5.53 18.17 10.77
CA GLU A 128 -6.88 18.75 10.85
C GLU A 128 -6.99 19.79 9.74
N VAL A 129 -7.96 19.60 8.85
CA VAL A 129 -8.34 20.61 7.88
C VAL A 129 -9.21 21.58 8.66
N ASN A 130 -8.65 22.73 9.03
CA ASN A 130 -9.43 23.89 9.48
C ASN A 130 -10.29 24.41 8.34
#